data_AF-A0A947WAQ9-F1
#
_entry.id   AF-A0A947WAQ9-F1
#
_cell.length_a   1.000
_cell.length_b   1.000
_cell.length_c   1.000
_cell.angle_alpha   90.00
_cell.angle_beta   90.00
_cell.angle_gamma   90.00
#
_symmetry.space_group_name_H-M   'P 1'
#
loop_
_entity.id
_entity.type
_entity.pdbx_description
1 polymer ?
#
loop_
_entity_poly.entity_id
_entity_poly.type
_entity_poly.pdbx_seq_one_letter_code
_entity_poly.pdbx_strand_id
1 'polypeptide(L)'
;MLSKIFKKTNLLILFCILLLAFFGLGKASAVSQLVSINTSDINEVGKETLEILLALKSLKLDDSLFDEIVFSSLVDFSIELGEKEKGRENPFEDFVFEEEAVTLNE
;
A
#
# COMPACT_ATOMS: atom_id res chain seq x y z
N MET A 1 59.01 13.84 7.54
CA MET A 1 57.85 12.94 7.79
C MET A 1 56.58 13.68 8.21
N LEU A 2 56.65 14.81 8.94
CA LEU A 2 55.48 15.58 9.41
C LEU A 2 54.52 16.06 8.29
N SER A 3 55.02 16.54 7.14
CA SER A 3 54.15 17.02 6.05
C SER A 3 53.29 15.92 5.42
N LYS A 4 53.72 14.65 5.48
CA LYS A 4 52.91 13.51 5.01
C LYS A 4 51.77 13.20 5.98
N ILE A 5 51.98 13.39 7.29
CA ILE A 5 50.93 13.26 8.31
C ILE A 5 49.90 14.38 8.11
N PHE A 6 50.30 15.64 7.96
CA PHE A 6 49.35 16.74 7.73
C PHE A 6 48.55 16.58 6.43
N LYS A 7 49.19 16.11 5.35
CA LYS A 7 48.49 15.80 4.09
C LYS A 7 47.49 14.64 4.26
N LYS A 8 47.85 13.59 5.00
CA LYS A 8 46.95 12.47 5.31
C LYS A 8 45.81 12.88 6.24
N THR A 9 46.05 13.74 7.22
CA THR A 9 45.01 14.28 8.12
C THR A 9 44.05 15.19 7.36
N ASN A 10 44.55 16.06 6.48
CA ASN A 10 43.69 16.88 5.60
C ASN A 10 42.91 16.02 4.59
N LEU A 11 43.53 14.97 4.05
CA LEU A 11 42.86 13.99 3.17
C LEU A 11 41.77 13.22 3.93
N LEU A 12 42.01 12.85 5.19
CA LEU A 12 41.06 12.15 6.05
C LEU A 12 39.88 13.05 6.43
N ILE A 13 40.13 14.33 6.72
CA ILE A 13 39.08 15.34 6.96
C ILE A 13 38.22 15.54 5.71
N LEU A 14 38.84 15.66 4.53
CA LEU A 14 38.12 15.75 3.25
C LEU A 14 37.25 14.51 3.01
N PHE A 15 37.78 13.32 3.29
CA PHE A 15 37.05 12.07 3.14
C PHE A 15 35.87 11.95 4.12
N CYS A 16 36.04 12.39 5.37
CA CYS A 16 34.94 12.47 6.34
C CYS A 16 33.84 13.45 5.89
N ILE A 17 34.21 14.61 5.33
CA ILE A 17 33.24 15.57 4.79
C ILE A 17 32.50 14.97 3.58
N LEU A 18 33.20 14.24 2.71
CA LEU A 18 32.59 13.54 1.57
C LEU A 18 31.60 12.46 2.05
N LEU A 19 31.95 11.69 3.08
CA LEU A 19 31.05 10.71 3.68
C LEU A 19 29.84 11.36 4.34
N LEU A 20 30.02 12.47 5.07
CA LEU A 20 28.91 13.23 5.64
C LEU A 20 28.01 13.84 4.57
N ALA A 21 28.57 14.32 3.44
CA ALA A 21 27.79 14.81 2.32
C ALA A 21 27.03 13.67 1.62
N PHE A 22 27.67 12.52 1.41
CA PHE A 22 27.05 11.34 0.78
C PHE A 22 25.92 10.75 1.64
N PHE A 23 26.15 10.61 2.95
CA PHE A 23 25.14 10.10 3.89
C PHE A 23 24.10 11.15 4.26
N GLY A 24 24.47 12.44 4.25
CA GLY A 24 23.60 13.57 4.57
C GLY A 24 22.68 14.01 3.42
N LEU A 25 23.09 13.85 2.15
CA LEU A 25 22.22 14.10 0.99
C LEU A 25 21.24 12.95 0.72
N GLY A 26 21.44 11.76 1.31
CA GLY A 26 20.58 10.58 1.14
C GLY A 26 19.24 10.64 1.88
N LYS A 27 18.92 11.75 2.56
CA LYS A 27 17.62 11.99 3.22
C LYS A 27 17.08 13.39 2.90
N ALA A 28 17.11 13.79 1.63
CA ALA A 28 15.91 14.42 1.12
C ALA A 28 14.85 13.32 1.11
N SER A 29 14.14 13.17 2.24
CA SER A 29 12.84 12.55 2.22
C SER A 29 12.12 13.30 1.11
N ALA A 30 11.92 12.64 -0.02
CA ALA A 30 10.84 13.01 -0.90
C ALA A 30 9.65 13.00 0.04
N VAL A 31 9.27 14.17 0.53
CA VAL A 31 7.91 14.40 0.98
C VAL A 31 7.16 13.99 -0.26
N SER A 32 6.61 12.78 -0.21
CA SER A 32 5.71 12.26 -1.22
C SER A 32 4.86 13.46 -1.55
N GLN A 33 4.98 13.96 -2.79
CA GLN A 33 4.09 14.97 -3.30
C GLN A 33 2.73 14.27 -3.26
N LEU A 34 2.09 14.32 -2.10
CA LEU A 34 0.67 14.19 -1.93
C LEU A 34 0.16 15.27 -2.87
N VAL A 35 -0.17 14.82 -4.08
CA VAL A 35 -1.29 15.27 -4.86
C VAL A 35 -1.57 16.74 -4.55
N SER A 36 -0.91 17.63 -5.29
CA SER A 36 -1.30 19.03 -5.36
C SER A 36 -2.66 19.07 -6.06
N ILE A 37 -3.73 18.72 -5.34
CA ILE A 37 -5.06 19.16 -5.72
C ILE A 37 -5.05 20.65 -5.42
N ASN A 38 -5.18 21.46 -6.47
CA ASN A 38 -5.59 22.85 -6.33
C ASN A 38 -6.88 22.85 -5.50
N THR A 39 -6.78 23.27 -4.24
CA THR A 39 -7.88 23.33 -3.28
C THR A 39 -8.93 24.37 -3.62
N SER A 40 -8.82 25.01 -4.79
CA SER A 40 -9.76 25.98 -5.35
C SER A 40 -11.11 25.35 -5.73
N ASP A 41 -11.14 24.06 -6.11
CA ASP A 41 -12.34 23.40 -6.67
C ASP A 41 -12.71 22.07 -5.97
N ILE A 42 -12.19 21.81 -4.77
CA ILE A 42 -12.67 20.67 -3.98
C ILE A 42 -13.92 21.13 -3.23
N ASN A 43 -15.09 20.83 -3.79
CA ASN A 43 -16.36 20.87 -3.07
C ASN A 43 -16.18 20.14 -1.72
N GLU A 44 -16.71 20.72 -0.64
CA GLU A 44 -16.57 20.27 0.75
C GLU A 44 -16.75 18.75 0.93
N VAL A 45 -17.65 18.15 0.14
CA VAL A 45 -17.95 16.71 0.05
C VAL A 45 -16.73 15.85 -0.36
N GLY A 46 -15.87 16.36 -1.24
CA GLY A 46 -14.66 15.66 -1.72
C GLY A 46 -13.60 15.54 -0.62
N LYS A 47 -13.53 16.50 0.31
CA LYS A 47 -12.60 16.44 1.44
C LYS A 47 -13.07 15.41 2.47
N GLU A 48 -14.35 15.40 2.80
CA GLU A 48 -14.95 14.42 3.72
C GLU A 48 -14.76 12.98 3.19
N THR A 49 -15.01 12.77 1.89
CA THR A 49 -14.82 11.45 1.27
C THR A 49 -13.35 11.00 1.32
N LEU A 50 -12.41 11.92 1.05
CA LEU A 50 -10.98 11.64 1.15
C LEU A 50 -10.53 11.36 2.60
N GLU A 51 -11.08 12.06 3.58
CA GLU A 51 -10.82 11.80 5.00
C GLU A 51 -11.31 10.40 5.41
N ILE A 52 -12.51 10.01 4.97
CA ILE A 52 -13.08 8.67 5.20
C ILE A 52 -12.22 7.59 4.50
N LEU A 53 -11.83 7.81 3.24
CA LEU A 53 -10.97 6.90 2.49
C LEU A 53 -9.59 6.74 3.15
N LEU A 54 -9.04 7.83 3.69
CA LEU A 54 -7.77 7.78 4.42
C LEU A 54 -7.90 7.03 5.74
N ALA A 55 -9.01 7.22 6.45
CA ALA A 55 -9.34 6.46 7.65
C ALA A 55 -9.52 4.96 7.36
N LEU A 56 -10.24 4.60 6.28
CA LEU A 56 -10.41 3.22 5.83
C LEU A 56 -9.11 2.57 5.35
N LYS A 57 -8.24 3.31 4.66
CA LYS A 57 -6.91 2.82 4.27
C LYS A 57 -6.04 2.47 5.48
N SER A 58 -6.27 3.13 6.62
CA SER A 58 -5.55 2.84 7.86
C SER A 58 -6.13 1.65 8.63
N LEU A 59 -7.33 1.20 8.27
CA LEU A 59 -7.96 0.02 8.85
C LEU A 59 -7.26 -1.23 8.30
N LYS A 60 -6.36 -1.80 9.08
CA LYS A 60 -5.83 -3.13 8.85
C LYS A 60 -6.61 -4.12 9.68
N LEU A 61 -7.03 -5.22 9.08
CA LEU A 61 -7.51 -6.37 9.85
C LEU A 61 -6.31 -6.92 10.63
N ASP A 62 -6.53 -7.20 11.90
CA ASP A 62 -5.54 -7.86 12.74
C ASP A 62 -5.59 -9.35 12.43
N ASP A 63 -4.62 -9.84 11.67
CA ASP A 63 -4.56 -11.23 11.24
C ASP A 63 -4.41 -12.19 12.43
N SER A 64 -3.92 -11.71 13.58
CA SER A 64 -3.78 -12.52 14.79
C SER A 64 -5.11 -12.97 15.38
N LEU A 65 -6.23 -12.30 15.04
CA LEU A 65 -7.57 -12.77 15.40
C LEU A 65 -7.86 -14.15 14.80
N PHE A 66 -7.36 -14.43 13.60
CA PHE A 66 -7.60 -15.71 12.92
C PHE A 66 -6.67 -16.83 13.41
N ASP A 67 -5.63 -16.51 14.18
CA ASP A 67 -4.73 -17.48 14.80
C ASP A 67 -5.32 -18.08 16.09
N GLU A 68 -6.41 -17.54 16.61
CA GLU A 68 -7.05 -18.09 17.80
C GLU A 68 -7.61 -19.50 17.53
N ILE A 69 -7.49 -20.37 18.55
CA ILE A 69 -8.00 -21.75 18.50
C ILE A 69 -9.48 -21.78 18.12
N VAL A 70 -10.25 -20.76 18.54
CA VAL A 70 -11.67 -20.62 18.20
C VAL A 70 -11.88 -20.56 16.68
N PHE A 71 -11.04 -19.81 15.95
CA PHE A 71 -11.14 -19.71 14.48
C PHE A 71 -10.64 -20.98 13.77
N SER A 72 -9.59 -21.62 14.30
CA SER A 72 -9.10 -22.90 13.76
C SER A 72 -10.03 -24.09 14.00
N SER A 73 -10.96 -23.96 14.95
CA SER A 73 -11.89 -25.02 15.36
C SER A 73 -13.31 -24.83 14.80
N LEU A 74 -13.52 -23.86 13.88
CA LEU A 74 -14.78 -23.77 13.15
C LEU A 74 -14.97 -25.06 12.36
N VAL A 75 -15.91 -25.87 12.84
CA VAL A 75 -16.39 -27.04 12.13
C VAL A 75 -17.20 -26.55 10.95
N ASP A 76 -16.87 -27.04 9.76
CA ASP A 76 -17.70 -26.80 8.59
C ASP A 76 -19.05 -27.51 8.78
N PHE A 77 -20.12 -26.71 8.88
CA PHE A 77 -21.50 -27.19 8.95
C PHE A 77 -22.16 -27.23 7.58
N SER A 78 -21.40 -27.03 6.51
CA SER A 78 -21.90 -27.20 5.15
C SER A 78 -22.34 -28.64 4.95
N ILE A 79 -23.53 -28.79 4.37
CA ILE A 79 -24.03 -30.08 3.89
C ILE A 79 -23.88 -30.09 2.38
N GLU A 80 -23.42 -31.21 1.83
CA GLU A 80 -23.47 -31.42 0.39
C GLU A 80 -24.93 -31.34 -0.06
N LEU A 81 -25.25 -30.33 -0.86
CA LEU A 81 -26.56 -30.21 -1.45
C LEU A 81 -26.66 -31.26 -2.55
N GLY A 82 -27.53 -32.25 -2.36
CA GLY A 82 -27.91 -33.15 -3.44
C GLY A 82 -28.54 -32.37 -4.60
N GLU A 83 -28.55 -32.98 -5.79
CA GLU A 83 -29.17 -32.38 -6.97
C GLU A 83 -30.64 -32.05 -6.68
N LYS A 84 -30.93 -30.77 -6.48
CA LYS A 84 -32.29 -30.26 -6.37
C LYS A 84 -32.76 -29.81 -7.74
N GLU A 85 -34.05 -29.94 -8.00
CA GLU A 85 -34.66 -29.31 -9.16
C GLU A 85 -34.30 -27.83 -9.17
N LYS A 86 -33.75 -27.36 -10.30
CA LYS A 86 -33.42 -25.95 -10.46
C LYS A 86 -34.70 -25.15 -10.24
N GLY A 87 -34.62 -24.11 -9.42
CA GLY A 87 -35.74 -23.19 -9.20
C GLY A 87 -36.10 -22.44 -10.48
N ARG A 88 -36.89 -21.37 -10.35
CA ARG A 88 -37.09 -20.45 -11.48
C ARG A 88 -35.73 -19.96 -11.97
N GLU A 89 -35.64 -19.78 -13.28
CA GLU A 89 -34.47 -19.18 -13.92
C GLU A 89 -34.09 -17.88 -13.21
N ASN A 90 -32.79 -17.68 -13.03
CA ASN A 90 -32.28 -16.51 -12.33
C ASN A 90 -32.53 -15.28 -13.21
N PRO A 91 -33.41 -14.34 -12.81
CA PRO A 91 -33.72 -13.16 -13.63
C PRO A 91 -32.53 -12.19 -13.74
N PHE A 92 -31.41 -12.51 -13.08
CA PHE A 92 -30.15 -11.80 -13.14
C PHE A 92 -29.03 -12.58 -13.85
N GLU A 93 -29.31 -13.74 -14.48
CA GLU A 93 -28.29 -14.53 -15.19
C GLU A 93 -27.78 -13.82 -16.46
N ASP A 94 -28.62 -12.97 -17.07
CA ASP A 94 -28.29 -12.24 -18.29
C ASP A 94 -27.45 -10.97 -18.06
N PHE A 95 -27.10 -10.63 -16.82
CA PHE A 95 -26.15 -9.55 -16.58
C PHE A 95 -24.74 -10.05 -16.90
N VAL A 96 -24.36 -9.89 -18.18
CA VAL A 96 -22.96 -9.86 -18.57
C VAL A 96 -22.35 -8.65 -17.86
N PHE A 97 -21.69 -8.88 -16.73
CA PHE A 97 -20.66 -7.95 -16.29
C PHE A 97 -19.59 -8.02 -17.36
N GLU A 98 -19.45 -6.96 -18.16
CA GLU A 98 -18.31 -6.77 -19.04
C GLU A 98 -17.06 -6.75 -18.15
N GLU A 99 -16.49 -7.93 -17.93
CA GLU A 99 -15.12 -8.08 -17.50
C GLU A 99 -14.29 -7.54 -18.66
N GLU A 100 -13.91 -6.26 -18.60
CA GLU A 100 -12.85 -5.69 -19.42
C GLU A 100 -11.59 -6.52 -19.16
N ALA A 101 -11.44 -7.60 -19.93
CA ALA A 101 -10.19 -8.32 -20.06
C ALA A 101 -9.20 -7.33 -20.68
N VAL A 102 -8.37 -6.72 -19.82
CA VAL A 102 -7.19 -5.97 -20.24
C VAL A 102 -6.31 -6.94 -21.01
N THR A 103 -6.41 -6.90 -22.34
CA THR A 103 -5.50 -7.63 -23.23
C THR A 103 -4.12 -7.03 -23.01
N LEU A 104 -3.23 -7.78 -22.36
CA LEU A 104 -1.81 -7.52 -22.37
C LEU A 104 -1.33 -7.72 -23.81
N ASN A 105 -1.16 -6.62 -24.54
CA ASN A 105 -0.48 -6.63 -25.83
C ASN A 105 1.01 -6.88 -25.55
N GLU A 106 1.50 -7.97 -26.14
CA GLU A 106 2.92 -8.32 -26.30
C GLU A 106 3.64 -7.33 -27.23
#